data_AF-Q8EWD5-F1
#
_entry.id   AF-Q8EWD5-F1
#
_cell.length_a   1.000
_cell.length_b   1.000
_cell.length_c   1.000
_cell.angle_alpha   90.00
_cell.angle_beta   90.00
_cell.angle_gamma   90.00
#
_symmetry.space_group_name_H-M   'P 1'
#
loop_
_entity.id
_entity.type
_entity.pdbx_description
1 polymer ?
#
loop_
_entity_poly.entity_id
_entity_poly.type
_entity_poly.pdbx_seq_one_letter_code
_entity_poly.pdbx_strand_id
1 'polypeptide(L)'
;MKIKKIKLLKALALTGAFGIVATVPVIVSSCSSTDNGNNNQGGTGGNGQGGDTQQQSTVKPEIKTDVKLSGKLSGIYDASETDRKDTNTLITNDVKTNPENYFTNGDQIKDAIKDATVTVDGGFKKESSWSGNPYSTWSTGTTATLYPSAAPQINIASLNDLKDTKLKDSTAIETFLKDANISFTGASGFSVQNQPGLTDGDLLHINIKAKQNSQDLNLDLQIPVSNINLETTLKISIDATTNTTGNKIEAVKDLETKFSYNIGIDATLKFEQQKGEAPAATTNEVSDAATAAKNILVKLGYVSSGDTLSDDKISAALGIYNCKFTPKSATENTNAKPNAEVTNSNKVYTVTVTATPYNETYVWDDGSTGPKDISFDVSLKVS
;
A
#
# COMPACT_ATOMS: atom_id res chain seq x y z
N MET A 1 16.97 31.13 -32.01
CA MET A 1 17.54 30.33 -30.89
C MET A 1 16.43 29.44 -30.36
N LYS A 2 16.46 28.14 -30.70
CA LYS A 2 15.44 27.13 -30.36
C LYS A 2 15.74 26.52 -28.98
N ILE A 3 14.95 26.81 -27.96
CA ILE A 3 15.01 26.24 -26.61
C ILE A 3 13.60 26.47 -26.02
N LYS A 4 12.81 25.53 -25.48
CA LYS A 4 13.01 24.18 -24.98
C LYS A 4 11.69 23.41 -25.15
N LYS A 5 11.80 22.13 -25.48
CA LYS A 5 10.74 21.12 -25.45
C LYS A 5 10.06 21.15 -24.07
N ILE A 6 8.80 21.56 -24.02
CA ILE A 6 7.94 21.33 -22.85
C ILE A 6 7.77 19.82 -22.75
N LYS A 7 8.26 19.29 -21.64
CA LYS A 7 8.25 17.87 -21.29
C LYS A 7 6.81 17.37 -21.38
N LEU A 8 6.66 16.32 -22.16
CA LEU A 8 5.51 15.45 -22.23
C LEU A 8 5.03 15.16 -20.80
N LEU A 9 3.86 15.70 -20.44
CA LEU A 9 3.18 15.41 -19.19
C LEU A 9 2.95 13.90 -19.14
N LYS A 10 3.61 13.25 -18.18
CA LYS A 10 3.38 11.84 -17.84
C LYS A 10 1.96 11.71 -17.29
N ALA A 11 1.04 11.36 -18.18
CA ALA A 11 -0.32 10.98 -17.83
C ALA A 11 -0.26 9.58 -17.20
N LEU A 12 -0.35 9.53 -15.88
CA LEU A 12 -0.48 8.31 -15.10
C LEU A 12 -1.89 7.74 -15.33
N ALA A 13 -2.00 6.81 -16.27
CA ALA A 13 -3.17 5.97 -16.41
C ALA A 13 -2.96 4.74 -15.51
N LEU A 14 -3.71 4.62 -14.42
CA LEU A 14 -4.03 3.30 -13.90
C LEU A 14 -4.88 2.61 -14.97
N THR A 15 -4.23 2.03 -15.98
CA THR A 15 -4.82 0.92 -16.71
C THR A 15 -5.04 -0.16 -15.66
N GLY A 16 -6.27 -0.24 -15.16
CA GLY A 16 -6.61 -1.30 -14.24
C GLY A 16 -6.38 -2.65 -14.93
N ALA A 17 -6.16 -3.65 -14.08
CA ALA A 17 -5.73 -4.99 -14.41
C ALA A 17 -4.36 -5.15 -15.09
N PHE A 18 -3.40 -5.57 -14.26
CA PHE A 18 -2.76 -6.87 -14.34
C PHE A 18 -2.63 -7.56 -15.74
N GLY A 19 -1.92 -6.97 -16.70
CA GLY A 19 -1.39 -7.67 -17.90
C GLY A 19 -0.68 -6.67 -18.84
N ILE A 20 0.44 -6.95 -19.51
CA ILE A 20 0.76 -8.10 -20.40
C ILE A 20 2.27 -8.45 -20.39
N VAL A 21 2.50 -9.77 -20.35
CA VAL A 21 3.56 -10.67 -20.86
C VAL A 21 4.77 -10.10 -21.63
N ALA A 22 5.97 -10.49 -21.20
CA ALA A 22 7.05 -10.89 -22.11
C ALA A 22 7.44 -12.36 -21.81
N THR A 23 7.26 -13.23 -22.80
CA THR A 23 7.93 -14.53 -22.94
C THR A 23 9.45 -14.30 -22.88
N VAL A 24 10.32 -15.20 -22.40
CA VAL A 24 10.83 -16.48 -22.96
C VAL A 24 11.90 -17.02 -21.97
N PRO A 25 12.57 -18.19 -22.12
CA PRO A 25 12.19 -19.53 -22.57
C PRO A 25 12.23 -20.58 -21.42
N VAL A 26 11.58 -21.71 -21.68
CA VAL A 26 11.83 -22.99 -21.00
C VAL A 26 13.26 -23.44 -21.29
N ILE A 27 14.11 -23.57 -20.27
CA ILE A 27 15.28 -24.44 -20.36
C ILE A 27 14.84 -25.85 -19.99
N VAL A 28 14.61 -26.66 -21.02
CA VAL A 28 14.70 -28.11 -20.89
C VAL A 28 16.19 -28.40 -20.90
N SER A 29 16.77 -28.84 -19.77
CA SER A 29 18.06 -29.50 -19.82
C SER A 29 17.94 -30.90 -19.22
N SER A 30 17.80 -31.83 -20.17
CA SER A 30 18.30 -33.20 -20.17
C SER A 30 18.05 -34.07 -18.95
N CYS A 31 17.21 -35.07 -19.18
CA CYS A 31 17.33 -36.42 -18.62
C CYS A 31 18.80 -36.78 -18.30
N SER A 32 19.07 -37.18 -17.05
CA SER A 32 20.00 -38.27 -16.81
C SER A 32 19.19 -39.48 -16.36
N SER A 33 18.64 -40.20 -17.33
CA SER A 33 18.28 -41.60 -17.14
C SER A 33 19.58 -42.41 -17.09
N THR A 34 19.85 -43.04 -15.96
CA THR A 34 20.43 -44.38 -15.99
C THR A 34 19.74 -45.20 -14.91
N ASP A 35 18.67 -45.85 -15.32
CA ASP A 35 18.12 -46.99 -14.62
C ASP A 35 19.00 -48.22 -14.87
N ASN A 36 19.11 -49.02 -13.82
CA ASN A 36 19.33 -50.46 -13.82
C ASN A 36 20.72 -51.06 -14.11
N GLY A 37 21.27 -51.67 -13.07
CA GLY A 37 22.41 -52.58 -13.11
C GLY A 37 22.39 -53.52 -11.91
N ASN A 38 21.35 -54.34 -11.78
CA ASN A 38 21.38 -55.48 -10.86
C ASN A 38 22.35 -56.54 -11.42
N ASN A 39 23.53 -56.69 -10.81
CA ASN A 39 24.22 -57.98 -10.81
C ASN A 39 25.11 -58.14 -9.58
N ASN A 40 24.97 -59.32 -8.99
CA ASN A 40 25.53 -59.79 -7.74
C ASN A 40 26.98 -60.25 -7.92
N GLN A 41 27.95 -59.78 -7.12
CA GLN A 41 29.12 -60.56 -6.72
C GLN A 41 29.85 -59.92 -5.52
N GLY A 42 30.09 -60.74 -4.49
CA GLY A 42 30.58 -60.32 -3.19
C GLY A 42 32.07 -59.98 -3.10
N GLY A 43 32.44 -59.41 -1.95
CA GLY A 43 33.83 -59.14 -1.57
C GLY A 43 33.91 -58.34 -0.28
N THR A 44 34.30 -59.02 0.79
CA THR A 44 34.57 -58.54 2.14
C THR A 44 35.64 -57.46 2.24
N GLY A 45 35.43 -56.48 3.14
CA GLY A 45 36.50 -55.96 4.01
C GLY A 45 36.84 -54.47 3.90
N GLY A 46 36.66 -53.77 5.02
CA GLY A 46 37.69 -52.85 5.50
C GLY A 46 37.43 -51.34 5.39
N ASN A 47 37.39 -50.74 6.58
CA ASN A 47 37.75 -49.35 6.92
C ASN A 47 36.76 -48.24 6.57
N GLY A 48 36.02 -47.86 7.62
CA GLY A 48 35.39 -46.56 7.73
C GLY A 48 36.43 -45.43 7.69
N GLN A 49 36.09 -44.43 6.91
CA GLN A 49 36.58 -43.07 7.07
C GLN A 49 35.33 -42.22 6.90
N GLY A 50 34.91 -41.58 8.00
CA GLY A 50 33.70 -40.78 8.08
C GLY A 50 33.77 -39.62 7.10
N GLY A 51 33.20 -39.82 5.92
CA GLY A 51 32.67 -38.75 5.12
C GLY A 51 31.41 -38.27 5.82
N ASP A 52 31.40 -37.00 6.18
CA ASP A 52 30.25 -36.28 6.69
C ASP A 52 29.14 -36.39 5.65
N THR A 53 28.32 -37.44 5.72
CA THR A 53 27.10 -37.55 4.96
C THR A 53 26.18 -36.49 5.52
N GLN A 54 26.23 -35.28 4.94
CA GLN A 54 25.14 -34.34 5.06
C GLN A 54 23.87 -35.13 4.77
N GLN A 55 23.06 -35.35 5.81
CA GLN A 55 21.77 -36.02 5.66
C GLN A 55 20.94 -35.17 4.70
N GLN A 56 20.88 -35.61 3.44
CA GLN A 56 19.99 -35.02 2.46
C GLN A 56 18.56 -35.24 2.96
N SER A 57 17.95 -34.18 3.45
CA SER A 57 16.55 -34.21 3.85
C SER A 57 15.68 -33.89 2.63
N THR A 58 14.71 -34.77 2.38
CA THR A 58 13.60 -34.46 1.48
C THR A 58 12.49 -33.83 2.32
N VAL A 59 12.07 -32.63 1.96
CA VAL A 59 11.03 -31.88 2.66
C VAL A 59 9.88 -31.61 1.69
N LYS A 60 8.68 -32.01 2.08
CA LYS A 60 7.45 -31.67 1.38
C LYS A 60 6.90 -30.35 1.93
N PRO A 61 6.71 -29.29 1.11
CA PRO A 61 6.11 -28.05 1.59
C PRO A 61 4.72 -28.27 2.16
N GLU A 62 4.45 -27.66 3.31
CA GLU A 62 3.15 -27.71 3.98
C GLU A 62 2.62 -26.28 4.15
N ILE A 63 1.57 -25.93 3.40
CA ILE A 63 1.02 -24.57 3.38
C ILE A 63 0.25 -24.28 4.66
N LYS A 64 0.33 -23.05 5.16
CA LYS A 64 -0.59 -22.57 6.20
C LYS A 64 -2.00 -22.43 5.63
N THR A 65 -3.00 -22.72 6.43
CA THR A 65 -4.42 -22.56 6.04
C THR A 65 -4.85 -21.10 5.92
N ASP A 66 -4.17 -20.21 6.63
CA ASP A 66 -4.42 -18.76 6.69
C ASP A 66 -3.08 -18.01 6.78
N VAL A 67 -2.85 -17.11 5.84
CA VAL A 67 -1.67 -16.25 5.74
C VAL A 67 -2.14 -14.80 5.86
N LYS A 68 -1.74 -14.14 6.94
CA LYS A 68 -2.04 -12.73 7.21
C LYS A 68 -0.75 -11.95 7.26
N LEU A 69 -0.57 -11.06 6.29
CA LEU A 69 0.59 -10.20 6.18
C LEU A 69 0.17 -8.74 6.27
N SER A 70 1.15 -7.89 6.54
CA SER A 70 0.99 -6.45 6.47
C SER A 70 2.25 -5.81 5.93
N GLY A 71 2.12 -4.65 5.30
CA GLY A 71 3.27 -3.90 4.82
C GLY A 71 2.92 -2.90 3.73
N LYS A 72 3.94 -2.43 3.01
CA LYS A 72 3.82 -1.43 1.95
C LYS A 72 2.91 -1.91 0.81
N LEU A 73 2.19 -0.98 0.18
CA LEU A 73 1.45 -1.24 -1.06
C LEU A 73 2.34 -1.90 -2.14
N SER A 74 3.62 -1.53 -2.20
CA SER A 74 4.59 -2.13 -3.13
C SER A 74 4.79 -3.63 -2.99
N GLY A 75 4.40 -4.23 -1.86
CA GLY A 75 4.41 -5.69 -1.67
C GLY A 75 3.37 -6.43 -2.52
N ILE A 76 2.31 -5.75 -2.95
CA ILE A 76 1.21 -6.33 -3.74
C ILE A 76 0.88 -5.55 -5.02
N TYR A 77 1.45 -4.36 -5.20
CA TYR A 77 1.23 -3.50 -6.35
C TYR A 77 2.53 -2.84 -6.82
N ASP A 78 2.94 -3.13 -8.04
CA ASP A 78 4.08 -2.46 -8.66
C ASP A 78 3.59 -1.19 -9.37
N ALA A 79 4.09 -0.03 -8.92
CA ALA A 79 3.76 1.29 -9.49
C ALA A 79 4.73 1.72 -10.61
N SER A 80 5.69 0.89 -10.99
CA SER A 80 6.67 1.21 -12.03
C SER A 80 6.01 1.42 -13.41
N GLU A 81 6.58 2.36 -14.18
CA GLU A 81 6.13 2.66 -15.55
C GLU A 81 6.64 1.63 -16.58
N THR A 82 7.69 0.88 -16.24
CA THR A 82 8.38 -0.07 -17.13
C THR A 82 8.65 -1.36 -16.38
N ASP A 83 8.50 -2.50 -17.06
CA ASP A 83 8.75 -3.85 -16.50
C ASP A 83 7.93 -4.16 -15.24
N ARG A 84 6.72 -3.60 -15.20
CA ARG A 84 5.78 -3.72 -14.08
C ARG A 84 5.44 -5.18 -13.80
N LYS A 85 5.63 -5.60 -12.55
CA LYS A 85 5.25 -6.93 -12.07
C LYS A 85 3.76 -6.99 -11.72
N ASP A 86 3.13 -8.11 -12.04
CA ASP A 86 1.79 -8.40 -11.54
C ASP A 86 1.81 -8.84 -10.05
N THR A 87 0.65 -8.80 -9.39
CA THR A 87 0.54 -9.17 -7.97
C THR A 87 0.95 -10.62 -7.71
N ASN A 88 0.64 -11.54 -8.61
CA ASN A 88 1.07 -12.94 -8.50
C ASN A 88 2.61 -13.04 -8.45
N THR A 89 3.31 -12.27 -9.28
CA THR A 89 4.78 -12.21 -9.34
C THR A 89 5.35 -11.59 -8.07
N LEU A 90 4.74 -10.53 -7.55
CA LEU A 90 5.17 -9.91 -6.28
C LEU A 90 5.02 -10.88 -5.10
N ILE A 91 3.86 -11.53 -4.98
CA ILE A 91 3.62 -12.54 -3.95
C ILE A 91 4.56 -13.74 -4.13
N THR A 92 4.81 -14.18 -5.37
CA THR A 92 5.79 -15.25 -5.65
C THR A 92 7.19 -14.90 -5.12
N ASN A 93 7.62 -13.64 -5.30
CA ASN A 93 8.90 -13.18 -4.78
C ASN A 93 8.89 -13.17 -3.23
N ASP A 94 7.78 -12.79 -2.60
CA ASP A 94 7.66 -12.82 -1.14
C ASP A 94 7.68 -14.25 -0.59
N VAL A 95 6.96 -15.19 -1.23
CA VAL A 95 6.97 -16.62 -0.88
C VAL A 95 8.39 -17.20 -0.89
N LYS A 96 9.21 -16.80 -1.87
CA LYS A 96 10.62 -17.24 -1.96
C LYS A 96 11.53 -16.59 -0.91
N THR A 97 11.24 -15.34 -0.56
CA THR A 97 12.08 -14.55 0.34
C THR A 97 11.78 -14.87 1.81
N ASN A 98 10.49 -15.06 2.12
CA ASN A 98 9.95 -15.24 3.46
C ASN A 98 9.02 -16.47 3.53
N PRO A 99 9.49 -17.68 3.19
CA PRO A 99 8.65 -18.90 3.12
C PRO A 99 8.00 -19.26 4.46
N GLU A 100 8.59 -18.88 5.59
CA GLU A 100 8.03 -19.00 6.93
C GLU A 100 6.70 -18.24 7.10
N ASN A 101 6.43 -17.24 6.26
CA ASN A 101 5.14 -16.56 6.26
C ASN A 101 4.03 -17.44 5.69
N TYR A 102 4.35 -18.32 4.73
CA TYR A 102 3.38 -19.07 3.93
C TYR A 102 3.29 -20.55 4.31
N PHE A 103 4.39 -21.17 4.73
CA PHE A 103 4.47 -22.60 5.02
C PHE A 103 4.68 -22.86 6.51
N THR A 104 4.05 -23.88 7.06
CA THR A 104 4.25 -24.34 8.45
C THR A 104 5.69 -24.81 8.66
N ASN A 105 6.30 -25.37 7.61
CA ASN A 105 7.69 -25.81 7.57
C ASN A 105 8.60 -24.86 6.76
N GLY A 106 8.25 -23.57 6.67
CA GLY A 106 8.99 -22.58 5.89
C GLY A 106 10.50 -22.51 6.22
N ASP A 107 10.86 -22.61 7.51
CA ASP A 107 12.26 -22.64 7.95
C ASP A 107 13.08 -23.79 7.37
N GLN A 108 12.45 -24.93 7.09
CA GLN A 108 13.09 -26.13 6.56
C GLN A 108 13.32 -26.04 5.04
N ILE A 109 12.48 -25.26 4.34
CA ILE A 109 12.52 -25.14 2.87
C ILE A 109 13.20 -23.85 2.39
N LYS A 110 13.52 -22.91 3.29
CA LYS A 110 13.95 -21.55 2.93
C LYS A 110 15.15 -21.43 2.01
N ASP A 111 16.09 -22.36 2.08
CA ASP A 111 17.27 -22.32 1.22
C ASP A 111 17.01 -22.93 -0.15
N ALA A 112 16.18 -23.97 -0.21
CA ALA A 112 15.89 -24.66 -1.46
C ALA A 112 14.80 -23.97 -2.30
N ILE A 113 13.86 -23.25 -1.66
CA ILE A 113 12.74 -22.61 -2.37
C ILE A 113 13.18 -21.39 -3.19
N LYS A 114 14.31 -20.75 -2.84
CA LYS A 114 14.90 -19.61 -3.58
C LYS A 114 15.18 -19.99 -5.04
N ASP A 115 15.74 -21.18 -5.23
CA ASP A 115 16.12 -21.71 -6.55
C ASP A 115 14.95 -22.45 -7.24
N ALA A 116 13.88 -22.77 -6.52
CA ALA A 116 12.75 -23.50 -7.07
C ALA A 116 11.89 -22.66 -8.02
N THR A 117 11.24 -23.29 -8.99
CA THR A 117 10.14 -22.66 -9.72
C THR A 117 8.92 -22.63 -8.80
N VAL A 118 8.47 -21.43 -8.45
CA VAL A 118 7.27 -21.19 -7.64
C VAL A 118 6.26 -20.47 -8.50
N THR A 119 5.02 -20.93 -8.52
CA THR A 119 3.90 -20.25 -9.16
C THR A 119 2.84 -19.92 -8.13
N VAL A 120 2.40 -18.67 -8.11
CA VAL A 120 1.25 -18.21 -7.32
C VAL A 120 0.13 -17.82 -8.26
N ASP A 121 -1.08 -18.31 -7.98
CA ASP A 121 -2.32 -17.86 -8.59
C ASP A 121 -3.28 -17.35 -7.52
N GLY A 122 -3.48 -16.03 -7.47
CA GLY A 122 -4.47 -15.38 -6.61
C GLY A 122 -5.82 -15.11 -7.28
N GLY A 123 -6.05 -15.60 -8.50
CA GLY A 123 -7.30 -15.40 -9.24
C GLY A 123 -7.51 -13.97 -9.75
N PHE A 124 -6.45 -13.16 -9.82
CA PHE A 124 -6.56 -11.76 -10.27
C PHE A 124 -6.90 -11.69 -11.76
N LYS A 125 -7.98 -10.99 -12.10
CA LYS A 125 -8.38 -10.77 -13.50
C LYS A 125 -7.29 -9.98 -14.23
N LYS A 126 -6.96 -10.41 -15.45
CA LYS A 126 -5.99 -9.72 -16.31
C LYS A 126 -6.50 -8.44 -16.95
N GLU A 127 -7.82 -8.31 -17.11
CA GLU A 127 -8.45 -7.19 -17.79
C GLU A 127 -9.18 -6.25 -16.82
N SER A 128 -9.09 -4.94 -17.06
CA SER A 128 -9.70 -3.93 -16.19
C SER A 128 -11.20 -3.94 -16.33
N SER A 129 -11.92 -3.76 -15.23
CA SER A 129 -13.28 -3.23 -15.31
C SER A 129 -13.31 -1.69 -15.30
N TRP A 130 -12.20 -1.01 -15.03
CA TRP A 130 -12.08 0.45 -15.01
C TRP A 130 -11.82 1.02 -16.42
N SER A 131 -12.53 2.09 -16.77
CA SER A 131 -12.50 2.66 -18.13
C SER A 131 -12.79 4.15 -18.10
N GLY A 132 -12.50 4.85 -19.20
CA GLY A 132 -12.65 6.31 -19.31
C GLY A 132 -11.33 7.05 -19.13
N ASN A 133 -11.39 8.32 -18.72
CA ASN A 133 -10.22 9.19 -18.65
C ASN A 133 -9.29 8.80 -17.48
N PRO A 134 -7.97 9.04 -17.59
CA PRO A 134 -7.05 8.88 -16.46
C PRO A 134 -7.20 10.00 -15.43
N TYR A 135 -6.75 9.78 -14.19
CA TYR A 135 -6.84 10.75 -13.08
C TYR A 135 -6.31 12.13 -13.43
N SER A 136 -5.15 12.19 -14.08
CA SER A 136 -4.55 13.44 -14.56
C SER A 136 -5.46 14.30 -15.46
N THR A 137 -6.51 13.71 -16.05
CA THR A 137 -7.48 14.40 -16.90
C THR A 137 -8.76 14.75 -16.14
N TRP A 138 -9.26 13.88 -15.25
CA TRP A 138 -10.56 14.11 -14.58
C TRP A 138 -10.46 14.76 -13.19
N SER A 139 -9.26 14.84 -12.60
CA SER A 139 -9.04 15.40 -11.26
C SER A 139 -9.41 16.89 -11.11
N THR A 140 -9.57 17.61 -12.22
CA THR A 140 -9.98 19.02 -12.20
C THR A 140 -11.49 19.16 -12.11
N GLY A 141 -11.97 20.05 -11.22
CA GLY A 141 -13.41 20.33 -11.09
C GLY A 141 -14.19 19.26 -10.34
N THR A 142 -13.51 18.43 -9.56
CA THR A 142 -14.12 17.49 -8.60
C THR A 142 -14.12 18.05 -7.19
N THR A 143 -15.10 17.65 -6.39
CA THR A 143 -15.11 17.86 -4.95
C THR A 143 -14.32 16.73 -4.29
N ALA A 144 -13.15 17.05 -3.72
CA ALA A 144 -12.35 16.10 -2.94
C ALA A 144 -13.09 15.70 -1.67
N THR A 145 -13.21 14.39 -1.44
CA THR A 145 -13.86 13.79 -0.27
C THR A 145 -12.98 12.67 0.25
N LEU A 146 -12.34 12.90 1.40
CA LEU A 146 -11.50 11.89 2.05
C LEU A 146 -12.37 10.79 2.68
N TYR A 147 -11.99 9.53 2.47
CA TYR A 147 -12.50 8.39 3.20
C TYR A 147 -12.00 8.46 4.65
N PRO A 148 -12.88 8.66 5.65
CA PRO A 148 -12.46 8.96 7.01
C PRO A 148 -11.68 7.83 7.68
N SER A 149 -10.75 8.18 8.56
CA SER A 149 -9.98 7.18 9.34
C SER A 149 -10.88 6.30 10.22
N ALA A 150 -12.04 6.85 10.64
CA ALA A 150 -13.05 6.16 11.43
C ALA A 150 -13.94 5.19 10.63
N ALA A 151 -13.89 5.24 9.30
CA ALA A 151 -14.70 4.38 8.46
C ALA A 151 -14.18 2.93 8.49
N PRO A 152 -15.04 1.95 8.16
CA PRO A 152 -14.63 0.55 8.06
C PRO A 152 -13.49 0.34 7.05
N GLN A 153 -12.57 -0.58 7.34
CA GLN A 153 -11.62 -1.01 6.31
C GLN A 153 -12.33 -1.69 5.14
N ILE A 154 -11.72 -1.59 3.97
CA ILE A 154 -12.24 -2.01 2.68
C ILE A 154 -11.53 -3.29 2.27
N ASN A 155 -12.19 -4.42 2.49
CA ASN A 155 -11.70 -5.72 2.04
C ASN A 155 -12.10 -5.96 0.59
N ILE A 156 -11.10 -6.20 -0.27
CA ILE A 156 -11.28 -6.47 -1.70
C ILE A 156 -10.35 -7.60 -2.17
N ALA A 157 -10.80 -8.38 -3.14
CA ALA A 157 -9.95 -9.38 -3.81
C ALA A 157 -9.07 -8.78 -4.92
N SER A 158 -9.41 -7.58 -5.39
CA SER A 158 -8.63 -6.80 -6.37
C SER A 158 -9.22 -5.39 -6.51
N LEU A 159 -8.53 -4.50 -7.21
CA LEU A 159 -9.10 -3.19 -7.55
C LEU A 159 -10.36 -3.31 -8.44
N ASN A 160 -10.47 -4.36 -9.25
CA ASN A 160 -11.71 -4.62 -10.01
C ASN A 160 -12.85 -5.03 -9.06
N ASP A 161 -12.56 -5.80 -8.00
CA ASP A 161 -13.55 -6.19 -7.01
C ASP A 161 -14.14 -4.97 -6.29
N LEU A 162 -13.33 -3.95 -5.97
CA LEU A 162 -13.84 -2.67 -5.46
C LEU A 162 -14.95 -2.09 -6.34
N LYS A 163 -14.75 -2.07 -7.67
CA LYS A 163 -15.75 -1.59 -8.63
C LYS A 163 -16.92 -2.55 -8.74
N ASP A 164 -16.63 -3.82 -8.97
CA ASP A 164 -17.61 -4.83 -9.39
C ASP A 164 -18.52 -5.26 -8.24
N THR A 165 -18.12 -5.05 -6.98
CA THR A 165 -18.91 -5.44 -5.80
C THR A 165 -19.29 -4.26 -4.90
N LYS A 166 -18.32 -3.45 -4.46
CA LYS A 166 -18.56 -2.37 -3.50
C LYS A 166 -19.16 -1.11 -4.14
N LEU A 167 -18.78 -0.82 -5.39
CA LEU A 167 -19.17 0.39 -6.12
C LEU A 167 -19.95 0.09 -7.41
N LYS A 168 -20.63 -1.06 -7.46
CA LYS A 168 -21.21 -1.64 -8.69
C LYS A 168 -22.37 -0.85 -9.29
N ASP A 169 -23.17 -0.21 -8.44
CA ASP A 169 -24.38 0.52 -8.80
C ASP A 169 -24.66 1.63 -7.76
N SER A 170 -25.68 2.47 -8.03
CA SER A 170 -26.03 3.60 -7.15
C SER A 170 -26.29 3.16 -5.71
N THR A 171 -27.01 2.06 -5.51
CA THR A 171 -27.37 1.56 -4.17
C THR A 171 -26.13 1.09 -3.41
N ALA A 172 -25.22 0.37 -4.08
CA ALA A 172 -23.97 -0.07 -3.48
C ALA A 172 -23.08 1.12 -3.10
N ILE A 173 -22.95 2.12 -3.98
CA ILE A 173 -22.19 3.33 -3.70
C ILE A 173 -22.81 4.13 -2.54
N GLU A 174 -24.13 4.31 -2.52
CA GLU A 174 -24.83 4.98 -1.42
C GLU A 174 -24.61 4.28 -0.08
N THR A 175 -24.65 2.94 -0.08
CA THR A 175 -24.36 2.13 1.12
C THR A 175 -22.91 2.30 1.55
N PHE A 176 -21.97 2.19 0.60
CA PHE A 176 -20.54 2.36 0.85
C PHE A 176 -20.20 3.72 1.46
N LEU A 177 -20.76 4.81 0.90
CA LEU A 177 -20.56 6.16 1.42
C LEU A 177 -21.21 6.33 2.80
N LYS A 178 -22.42 5.81 2.98
CA LYS A 178 -23.14 5.88 4.26
C LYS A 178 -22.41 5.15 5.38
N ASP A 179 -21.90 3.95 5.12
CA ASP A 179 -21.15 3.15 6.10
C ASP A 179 -19.84 3.86 6.50
N ALA A 180 -19.26 4.64 5.59
CA ALA A 180 -18.14 5.53 5.85
C ALA A 180 -18.51 6.86 6.51
N ASN A 181 -19.80 7.07 6.84
CA ASN A 181 -20.36 8.33 7.33
C ASN A 181 -20.13 9.54 6.40
N ILE A 182 -20.06 9.28 5.10
CA ILE A 182 -20.01 10.30 4.04
C ILE A 182 -21.43 10.47 3.50
N SER A 183 -21.98 11.68 3.59
CA SER A 183 -23.34 11.95 3.12
C SER A 183 -23.43 13.23 2.31
N PHE A 184 -24.25 13.18 1.27
CA PHE A 184 -24.54 14.31 0.39
C PHE A 184 -26.06 14.50 0.33
N THR A 185 -26.57 15.49 1.06
CA THR A 185 -28.01 15.76 1.12
C THR A 185 -28.55 16.07 -0.28
N GLY A 186 -29.62 15.36 -0.66
CA GLY A 186 -30.28 15.54 -1.96
C GLY A 186 -29.52 14.96 -3.15
N ALA A 187 -28.49 14.13 -2.91
CA ALA A 187 -27.74 13.43 -3.95
C ALA A 187 -28.34 12.05 -4.26
N SER A 188 -28.41 11.68 -5.54
CA SER A 188 -28.85 10.36 -6.01
C SER A 188 -28.27 10.02 -7.37
N GLY A 189 -28.44 8.77 -7.81
CA GLY A 189 -27.98 8.32 -9.13
C GLY A 189 -26.46 8.22 -9.19
N PHE A 190 -25.86 7.69 -8.13
CA PHE A 190 -24.42 7.52 -8.01
C PHE A 190 -23.90 6.52 -9.04
N SER A 191 -22.75 6.83 -9.64
CA SER A 191 -22.05 5.94 -10.55
C SER A 191 -20.55 6.19 -10.51
N VAL A 192 -19.77 5.12 -10.67
CA VAL A 192 -18.33 5.22 -10.93
C VAL A 192 -18.10 5.65 -12.38
N GLN A 193 -17.20 6.59 -12.57
CA GLN A 193 -16.72 7.05 -13.87
C GLN A 193 -15.20 6.98 -13.92
N ASN A 194 -14.64 6.95 -15.13
CA ASN A 194 -13.21 7.11 -15.38
C ASN A 194 -12.31 6.04 -14.72
N GLN A 195 -11.01 6.12 -15.01
CA GLN A 195 -9.99 5.27 -14.39
C GLN A 195 -9.61 5.81 -13.02
N PRO A 196 -9.26 4.96 -12.04
CA PRO A 196 -8.79 5.42 -10.75
C PRO A 196 -7.46 6.19 -10.87
N GLY A 197 -7.11 6.94 -9.83
CA GLY A 197 -5.80 7.58 -9.66
C GLY A 197 -5.07 7.07 -8.43
N LEU A 198 -3.74 7.14 -8.41
CA LEU A 198 -2.94 6.90 -7.21
C LEU A 198 -1.95 8.06 -7.09
N THR A 199 -2.03 8.78 -5.99
CA THR A 199 -1.13 9.91 -5.69
C THR A 199 -0.18 9.50 -4.58
N ASP A 200 1.11 9.79 -4.78
CA ASP A 200 2.21 9.52 -3.85
C ASP A 200 2.35 8.09 -3.32
N GLY A 201 1.64 7.14 -3.93
CA GLY A 201 1.61 5.74 -3.52
C GLY A 201 0.70 5.44 -2.33
N ASP A 202 -0.02 6.44 -1.79
CA ASP A 202 -0.74 6.33 -0.52
C ASP A 202 -2.23 6.74 -0.60
N LEU A 203 -2.65 7.42 -1.68
CA LEU A 203 -4.03 7.88 -1.84
C LEU A 203 -4.66 7.42 -3.17
N LEU A 204 -5.66 6.54 -3.08
CA LEU A 204 -6.45 6.06 -4.21
C LEU A 204 -7.60 7.05 -4.51
N HIS A 205 -7.69 7.51 -5.74
CA HIS A 205 -8.69 8.45 -6.22
C HIS A 205 -9.75 7.74 -7.07
N ILE A 206 -11.01 7.79 -6.65
CA ILE A 206 -12.14 7.20 -7.38
C ILE A 206 -13.12 8.29 -7.80
N ASN A 207 -13.41 8.37 -9.09
CA ASN A 207 -14.38 9.34 -9.58
C ASN A 207 -15.81 8.82 -9.45
N ILE A 208 -16.60 9.46 -8.58
CA ILE A 208 -18.02 9.16 -8.38
C ILE A 208 -18.86 10.34 -8.87
N LYS A 209 -19.78 10.10 -9.80
CA LYS A 209 -20.76 11.09 -10.25
C LYS A 209 -22.13 10.81 -9.67
N ALA A 210 -22.86 11.87 -9.34
CA ALA A 210 -24.25 11.84 -8.92
C ALA A 210 -24.98 13.11 -9.35
N LYS A 211 -26.30 13.15 -9.15
CA LYS A 211 -27.09 14.38 -9.22
C LYS A 211 -27.41 14.86 -7.82
N GLN A 212 -27.06 16.09 -7.48
CA GLN A 212 -27.40 16.73 -6.21
C GLN A 212 -28.32 17.93 -6.45
N ASN A 213 -29.57 17.87 -6.00
CA ASN A 213 -30.56 18.94 -6.22
C ASN A 213 -30.64 19.37 -7.70
N SER A 214 -30.62 18.39 -8.62
CA SER A 214 -30.58 18.56 -10.09
C SER A 214 -29.27 19.10 -10.69
N GLN A 215 -28.25 19.40 -9.89
CA GLN A 215 -26.91 19.76 -10.34
C GLN A 215 -25.99 18.53 -10.42
N ASP A 216 -24.96 18.59 -11.25
CA ASP A 216 -23.94 17.54 -11.27
C ASP A 216 -23.07 17.62 -10.02
N LEU A 217 -23.00 16.50 -9.29
CA LEU A 217 -22.02 16.27 -8.24
C LEU A 217 -20.94 15.37 -8.83
N ASN A 218 -19.70 15.87 -8.85
CA ASN A 218 -18.54 15.14 -9.33
C ASN A 218 -17.53 15.02 -8.19
N LEU A 219 -17.41 13.82 -7.62
CA LEU A 219 -16.58 13.56 -6.46
C LEU A 219 -15.25 12.95 -6.88
N ASP A 220 -14.20 13.39 -6.20
CA ASP A 220 -12.95 12.64 -6.05
C ASP A 220 -13.01 12.00 -4.67
N LEU A 221 -13.43 10.74 -4.61
CA LEU A 221 -13.39 9.95 -3.38
C LEU A 221 -11.94 9.49 -3.17
N GLN A 222 -11.31 10.04 -2.14
CA GLN A 222 -9.91 9.83 -1.80
C GLN A 222 -9.82 8.78 -0.71
N ILE A 223 -9.40 7.57 -1.05
CA ILE A 223 -9.29 6.44 -0.14
C ILE A 223 -7.81 6.24 0.19
N PRO A 224 -7.37 6.47 1.44
CA PRO A 224 -6.02 6.08 1.83
C PRO A 224 -5.84 4.58 1.60
N VAL A 225 -4.73 4.19 1.00
CA VAL A 225 -4.51 2.77 0.64
C VAL A 225 -4.41 1.89 1.89
N SER A 226 -4.06 2.45 3.04
CA SER A 226 -4.08 1.77 4.33
C SER A 226 -5.50 1.46 4.86
N ASN A 227 -6.56 2.00 4.26
CA ASN A 227 -7.93 1.52 4.48
C ASN A 227 -8.22 0.22 3.74
N ILE A 228 -7.34 -0.26 2.86
CA ILE A 228 -7.62 -1.39 1.98
C ILE A 228 -6.89 -2.65 2.47
N ASN A 229 -7.64 -3.74 2.59
CA ASN A 229 -7.10 -5.08 2.77
C ASN A 229 -7.30 -5.89 1.49
N LEU A 230 -6.22 -6.51 0.99
CA LEU A 230 -6.33 -7.49 -0.09
C LEU A 230 -6.68 -8.86 0.50
N GLU A 231 -7.88 -9.37 0.20
CA GLU A 231 -8.35 -10.67 0.68
C GLU A 231 -8.68 -11.59 -0.50
N THR A 232 -7.97 -12.70 -0.64
CA THR A 232 -8.20 -13.70 -1.69
C THR A 232 -7.81 -15.11 -1.24
N THR A 233 -8.05 -16.10 -2.09
CA THR A 233 -7.46 -17.43 -1.97
C THR A 233 -6.26 -17.52 -2.90
N LEU A 234 -5.10 -17.88 -2.38
CA LEU A 234 -3.92 -18.18 -3.19
C LEU A 234 -3.83 -19.68 -3.45
N LYS A 235 -3.40 -20.03 -4.66
CA LYS A 235 -2.92 -21.36 -5.03
C LYS A 235 -1.43 -21.28 -5.28
N ILE A 236 -0.65 -22.04 -4.52
CA ILE A 236 0.81 -22.07 -4.62
C ILE A 236 1.26 -23.44 -5.12
N SER A 237 2.04 -23.43 -6.19
CA SER A 237 2.71 -24.62 -6.74
C SER A 237 4.22 -24.43 -6.68
N ILE A 238 4.94 -25.50 -6.33
CA ILE A 238 6.40 -25.53 -6.26
C ILE A 238 6.87 -26.74 -7.05
N ASP A 239 7.79 -26.54 -7.99
CA ASP A 239 8.45 -27.64 -8.70
C ASP A 239 9.52 -28.28 -7.82
N ALA A 240 9.74 -29.58 -8.01
CA ALA A 240 10.78 -30.31 -7.30
C ALA A 240 12.16 -29.66 -7.56
N THR A 241 12.92 -29.40 -6.50
CA THR A 241 14.21 -28.72 -6.57
C THR A 241 15.19 -29.34 -5.59
N THR A 242 16.47 -29.37 -5.94
CA THR A 242 17.56 -29.74 -5.04
C THR A 242 18.47 -28.53 -4.86
N ASN A 243 18.71 -28.09 -3.64
CA ASN A 243 19.56 -26.92 -3.39
C ASN A 243 21.06 -27.27 -3.42
N THR A 244 21.89 -26.24 -3.25
CA THR A 244 23.36 -26.37 -3.24
C THR A 244 23.92 -27.24 -2.12
N THR A 245 23.17 -27.47 -1.03
CA THR A 245 23.53 -28.37 0.08
C THR A 245 22.93 -29.79 -0.08
N GLY A 246 22.26 -30.08 -1.20
CA GLY A 246 21.68 -31.40 -1.49
C GLY A 246 20.32 -31.67 -0.84
N ASN A 247 19.70 -30.70 -0.17
CA ASN A 247 18.34 -30.81 0.37
C ASN A 247 17.33 -30.75 -0.77
N LYS A 248 16.31 -31.61 -0.70
CA LYS A 248 15.30 -31.75 -1.75
C LYS A 248 13.97 -31.16 -1.28
N ILE A 249 13.36 -30.35 -2.11
CA ILE A 249 11.95 -29.96 -1.99
C ILE A 249 11.14 -30.85 -2.92
N GLU A 250 10.09 -31.47 -2.39
CA GLU A 250 9.12 -32.20 -3.20
C GLU A 250 8.24 -31.25 -4.00
N ALA A 251 7.84 -31.68 -5.21
CA ALA A 251 6.86 -30.95 -5.98
C ALA A 251 5.50 -30.96 -5.27
N VAL A 252 4.85 -29.80 -5.22
CA VAL A 252 3.49 -29.62 -4.72
C VAL A 252 2.71 -28.77 -5.71
N LYS A 253 1.42 -29.04 -5.84
CA LYS A 253 0.56 -28.36 -6.80
C LYS A 253 -0.69 -27.85 -6.13
N ASP A 254 -1.04 -26.61 -6.46
CA ASP A 254 -2.28 -25.93 -6.06
C ASP A 254 -2.56 -26.02 -4.56
N LEU A 255 -1.52 -25.83 -3.73
CA LEU A 255 -1.70 -25.69 -2.29
C LEU A 255 -2.50 -24.41 -2.01
N GLU A 256 -3.66 -24.57 -1.40
CA GLU A 256 -4.60 -23.47 -1.17
C GLU A 256 -4.40 -22.85 0.22
N THR A 257 -4.43 -21.51 0.27
CA THR A 257 -4.41 -20.75 1.52
C THR A 257 -5.31 -19.52 1.43
N LYS A 258 -5.96 -19.17 2.55
CA LYS A 258 -6.61 -17.86 2.67
C LYS A 258 -5.51 -16.82 2.85
N PHE A 259 -5.54 -15.78 2.04
CA PHE A 259 -4.54 -14.72 2.05
C PHE A 259 -5.19 -13.38 2.36
N SER A 260 -4.66 -12.71 3.37
CA SER A 260 -4.99 -11.34 3.73
C SER A 260 -3.71 -10.51 3.76
N TYR A 261 -3.70 -9.38 3.05
CA TYR A 261 -2.63 -8.39 3.10
C TYR A 261 -3.19 -7.04 3.52
N ASN A 262 -2.84 -6.62 4.74
CA ASN A 262 -3.19 -5.29 5.27
C ASN A 262 -2.16 -4.27 4.81
N ILE A 263 -2.58 -3.30 3.99
CA ILE A 263 -1.67 -2.25 3.55
C ILE A 263 -1.40 -1.32 4.74
N GLY A 264 -0.14 -1.22 5.14
CA GLY A 264 0.28 -0.40 6.27
C GLY A 264 0.29 1.10 5.95
N ILE A 265 0.22 1.92 7.00
CA ILE A 265 0.32 3.38 6.93
C ILE A 265 1.75 3.77 6.48
N ASP A 266 1.86 4.59 5.44
CA ASP A 266 3.13 5.23 5.06
C ASP A 266 3.42 6.41 6.01
N ALA A 267 4.55 6.36 6.71
CA ALA A 267 4.98 7.43 7.62
C ALA A 267 5.70 8.59 6.91
N THR A 268 5.82 8.55 5.59
CA THR A 268 6.56 9.55 4.82
C THR A 268 5.81 10.88 4.76
N LEU A 269 6.33 11.89 5.45
CA LEU A 269 5.77 13.25 5.44
C LEU A 269 5.71 13.85 4.03
N LYS A 270 4.52 14.33 3.63
CA LYS A 270 4.23 15.05 2.37
C LYS A 270 3.70 16.47 2.60
N PHE A 271 4.00 17.05 3.76
CA PHE A 271 3.45 18.34 4.14
C PHE A 271 3.92 19.47 3.21
N GLU A 272 2.94 20.14 2.61
CA GLU A 272 3.11 21.43 1.95
C GLU A 272 2.14 22.43 2.56
N GLN A 273 2.67 23.51 3.14
CA GLN A 273 1.81 24.57 3.69
C GLN A 273 1.01 25.23 2.57
N GLN A 274 -0.28 25.46 2.82
CA GLN A 274 -1.16 26.18 1.89
C GLN A 274 -0.58 27.55 1.54
N LYS A 275 -0.49 27.83 0.22
CA LYS A 275 -0.03 29.10 -0.33
C LYS A 275 -1.04 30.21 -0.04
N GLY A 276 -0.55 31.44 0.13
CA GLY A 276 -1.38 32.60 0.43
C GLY A 276 -0.96 33.31 1.72
N GLU A 277 -1.89 34.00 2.38
CA GLU A 277 -1.58 34.75 3.60
C GLU A 277 -1.19 33.80 4.75
N ALA A 278 -0.09 34.13 5.45
CA ALA A 278 0.37 33.38 6.60
C ALA A 278 -0.70 33.35 7.71
N PRO A 279 -0.92 32.19 8.35
CA PRO A 279 -1.73 32.13 9.56
C PRO A 279 -1.14 33.06 10.64
N ALA A 280 -2.02 33.84 11.26
CA ALA A 280 -1.64 34.80 12.29
C ALA A 280 -1.69 34.16 13.68
N ALA A 281 -0.63 34.36 14.47
CA ALA A 281 -0.54 33.99 15.87
C ALA A 281 0.02 35.15 16.69
N THR A 282 -0.32 35.19 17.98
CA THR A 282 0.28 36.12 18.94
C THR A 282 1.50 35.48 19.59
N THR A 283 2.42 36.30 20.08
CA THR A 283 3.59 35.81 20.83
C THR A 283 3.21 34.87 21.99
N ASN A 284 2.10 35.14 22.68
CA ASN A 284 1.62 34.30 23.80
C ASN A 284 1.08 32.93 23.33
N GLU A 285 0.45 32.86 22.15
CA GLU A 285 -0.07 31.58 21.61
C GLU A 285 1.05 30.61 21.23
N VAL A 286 2.28 31.10 21.04
CA VAL A 286 3.43 30.32 20.58
C VAL A 286 4.60 30.29 21.57
N SER A 287 4.43 30.84 22.78
CA SER A 287 5.51 30.93 23.78
C SER A 287 5.74 29.63 24.57
N ASP A 288 4.68 28.86 24.83
CA ASP A 288 4.76 27.57 25.52
C ASP A 288 4.77 26.44 24.47
N ALA A 289 5.86 25.67 24.41
CA ALA A 289 6.06 24.70 23.35
C ALA A 289 4.97 23.64 23.29
N ALA A 290 4.45 23.17 24.44
CA ALA A 290 3.47 22.10 24.51
C ALA A 290 2.09 22.55 23.94
N THR A 291 1.66 23.76 24.27
CA THR A 291 0.38 24.32 23.81
C THR A 291 0.47 24.97 22.43
N ALA A 292 1.65 25.46 22.04
CA ALA A 292 1.89 26.10 20.75
C ALA A 292 1.54 25.19 19.57
N ALA A 293 1.86 23.89 19.64
CA ALA A 293 1.52 22.95 18.57
C ALA A 293 0.02 22.93 18.27
N LYS A 294 -0.82 22.84 19.31
CA LYS A 294 -2.28 22.86 19.15
C LYS A 294 -2.73 24.18 18.55
N ASN A 295 -2.24 25.30 19.07
CA ASN A 295 -2.63 26.63 18.59
C ASN A 295 -2.29 26.80 17.10
N ILE A 296 -1.10 26.37 16.67
CA ILE A 296 -0.67 26.46 15.27
C ILE A 296 -1.55 25.57 14.38
N LEU A 297 -1.85 24.33 14.78
CA LEU A 297 -2.76 23.45 14.03
C LEU A 297 -4.17 24.05 13.89
N VAL A 298 -4.67 24.73 14.92
CA VAL A 298 -5.94 25.48 14.87
C VAL A 298 -5.85 26.64 13.87
N LYS A 299 -4.77 27.43 13.88
CA LYS A 299 -4.57 28.53 12.90
C LYS A 299 -4.45 28.04 11.47
N LEU A 300 -3.93 26.84 11.26
CA LEU A 300 -3.90 26.17 9.95
C LEU A 300 -5.28 25.65 9.50
N GLY A 301 -6.31 25.73 10.35
CA GLY A 301 -7.66 25.31 10.03
C GLY A 301 -7.88 23.80 10.15
N TYR A 302 -6.97 23.07 10.80
CA TYR A 302 -7.04 21.61 10.99
C TYR A 302 -7.98 21.21 12.13
N VAL A 303 -9.15 21.83 12.17
CA VAL A 303 -10.19 21.65 13.18
C VAL A 303 -11.47 21.07 12.58
N SER A 304 -12.16 20.24 13.35
CA SER A 304 -13.48 19.69 13.00
C SER A 304 -14.62 20.63 13.43
N SER A 305 -14.52 21.21 14.63
CA SER A 305 -15.45 22.20 15.16
C SER A 305 -14.79 22.99 16.30
N GLY A 306 -14.91 24.32 16.27
CA GLY A 306 -14.20 25.20 17.21
C GLY A 306 -12.70 24.92 17.20
N ASP A 307 -12.13 24.67 18.38
CA ASP A 307 -10.70 24.34 18.56
C ASP A 307 -10.44 22.82 18.66
N THR A 308 -11.42 22.00 18.31
CA THR A 308 -11.26 20.54 18.27
C THR A 308 -10.53 20.15 16.99
N LEU A 309 -9.36 19.55 17.12
CA LEU A 309 -8.56 19.12 15.96
C LEU A 309 -9.30 18.03 15.17
N SER A 310 -9.01 17.96 13.88
CA SER A 310 -9.52 16.94 12.96
C SER A 310 -8.37 16.07 12.49
N ASP A 311 -8.37 14.81 12.91
CA ASP A 311 -7.38 13.81 12.49
C ASP A 311 -7.34 13.65 10.97
N ASP A 312 -8.49 13.67 10.31
CA ASP A 312 -8.60 13.56 8.85
C ASP A 312 -8.01 14.79 8.11
N LYS A 313 -8.20 16.01 8.65
CA LYS A 313 -7.57 17.21 8.08
C LYS A 313 -6.06 17.22 8.29
N ILE A 314 -5.60 16.80 9.46
CA ILE A 314 -4.16 16.67 9.74
C ILE A 314 -3.56 15.59 8.84
N SER A 315 -4.23 14.44 8.70
CA SER A 315 -3.82 13.35 7.80
C SER A 315 -3.64 13.84 6.37
N ALA A 316 -4.64 14.53 5.83
CA ALA A 316 -4.60 15.08 4.47
C ALA A 316 -3.50 16.12 4.29
N ALA A 317 -3.22 16.93 5.31
CA ALA A 317 -2.15 17.92 5.27
C ALA A 317 -0.75 17.28 5.33
N LEU A 318 -0.58 16.23 6.14
CA LEU A 318 0.71 15.57 6.33
C LEU A 318 1.00 14.48 5.30
N GLY A 319 -0.04 13.98 4.60
CA GLY A 319 0.05 12.79 3.76
C GLY A 319 0.32 11.52 4.57
N ILE A 320 -0.17 11.47 5.82
CA ILE A 320 -0.04 10.32 6.72
C ILE A 320 -1.44 10.00 7.22
N TYR A 321 -2.05 8.96 6.67
CA TYR A 321 -3.47 8.67 6.90
C TYR A 321 -3.73 7.63 8.00
N ASN A 322 -5.01 7.47 8.37
CA ASN A 322 -5.48 6.47 9.34
C ASN A 322 -4.79 6.56 10.71
N CYS A 323 -4.48 7.78 11.13
CA CYS A 323 -3.87 8.08 12.42
C CYS A 323 -4.74 9.00 13.27
N LYS A 324 -4.59 8.89 14.59
CA LYS A 324 -4.95 9.93 15.57
C LYS A 324 -3.72 10.81 15.82
N PHE A 325 -3.91 12.11 15.81
CA PHE A 325 -2.83 13.08 15.97
C PHE A 325 -2.94 13.82 17.30
N THR A 326 -1.92 13.66 18.13
CA THR A 326 -1.80 14.42 19.38
C THR A 326 -0.72 15.49 19.23
N PRO A 327 -1.04 16.78 19.44
CA PRO A 327 -0.02 17.83 19.45
C PRO A 327 1.01 17.56 20.54
N LYS A 328 2.30 17.62 20.18
CA LYS A 328 3.40 17.32 21.11
C LYS A 328 4.17 18.57 21.49
N SER A 329 4.69 19.29 20.52
CA SER A 329 5.43 20.54 20.77
C SER A 329 5.55 21.40 19.51
N ALA A 330 5.74 22.71 19.67
CA ALA A 330 6.19 23.57 18.59
C ALA A 330 7.28 24.52 19.08
N THR A 331 8.33 24.69 18.29
CA THR A 331 9.48 25.54 18.63
C THR A 331 9.85 26.42 17.44
N GLU A 332 10.27 27.65 17.69
CA GLU A 332 10.71 28.56 16.62
C GLU A 332 11.97 27.99 15.95
N ASN A 333 11.91 27.77 14.63
CA ASN A 333 13.03 27.33 13.83
C ASN A 333 13.77 28.54 13.27
N THR A 334 14.73 29.05 14.05
CA THR A 334 15.52 30.24 13.69
C THR A 334 16.49 30.02 12.52
N ASN A 335 16.68 28.76 12.11
CA ASN A 335 17.51 28.40 10.96
C ASN A 335 16.72 28.34 9.65
N ALA A 336 15.39 28.27 9.72
CA ALA A 336 14.52 28.25 8.56
C ALA A 336 14.06 29.66 8.18
N LYS A 337 13.93 29.91 6.88
CA LYS A 337 13.31 31.11 6.36
C LYS A 337 11.83 30.83 6.08
N PRO A 338 10.92 31.79 6.31
CA PRO A 338 9.53 31.61 5.94
C PRO A 338 9.38 31.27 4.45
N ASN A 339 8.43 30.38 4.14
CA ASN A 339 8.14 29.97 2.78
C ASN A 339 7.70 31.19 1.95
N ALA A 340 8.39 31.45 0.84
CA ALA A 340 8.14 32.60 -0.02
C ALA A 340 6.73 32.63 -0.63
N GLU A 341 6.06 31.48 -0.73
CA GLU A 341 4.68 31.36 -1.23
C GLU A 341 3.63 31.60 -0.12
N VAL A 342 4.06 31.77 1.13
CA VAL A 342 3.24 32.10 2.30
C VAL A 342 3.49 33.56 2.69
N THR A 343 2.68 34.47 2.16
CA THR A 343 2.87 35.92 2.25
C THR A 343 2.66 36.45 3.67
N ASN A 344 3.33 37.56 4.02
CA ASN A 344 3.28 38.20 5.35
C ASN A 344 3.79 37.34 6.53
N SER A 345 4.38 36.17 6.27
CA SER A 345 5.06 35.39 7.30
C SER A 345 6.36 36.08 7.75
N ASN A 346 6.64 36.01 9.05
CA ASN A 346 7.86 36.59 9.66
C ASN A 346 8.62 35.59 10.54
N LYS A 347 8.03 34.43 10.86
CA LYS A 347 8.65 33.37 11.67
C LYS A 347 8.33 31.98 11.13
N VAL A 348 9.18 31.01 11.44
CA VAL A 348 8.95 29.59 11.19
C VAL A 348 8.93 28.82 12.50
N TYR A 349 7.99 27.90 12.66
CA TYR A 349 7.92 26.99 13.81
C TYR A 349 7.98 25.55 13.32
N THR A 350 8.85 24.74 13.92
CA THR A 350 8.81 23.29 13.76
C THR A 350 7.74 22.74 14.70
N VAL A 351 6.62 22.31 14.13
CA VAL A 351 5.50 21.67 14.84
C VAL A 351 5.75 20.17 14.86
N THR A 352 5.62 19.55 16.02
CA THR A 352 5.69 18.11 16.22
C THR A 352 4.35 17.58 16.73
N VAL A 353 3.85 16.55 16.08
CA VAL A 353 2.66 15.79 16.47
C VAL A 353 3.04 14.32 16.64
N THR A 354 2.38 13.63 17.57
CA THR A 354 2.46 12.19 17.69
C THR A 354 1.32 11.56 16.89
N ALA A 355 1.66 10.84 15.84
CA ALA A 355 0.74 10.05 15.01
C ALA A 355 0.63 8.64 15.60
N THR A 356 -0.58 8.23 15.98
CA THR A 356 -0.87 6.88 16.48
C THR A 356 -1.84 6.21 15.51
N PRO A 357 -1.63 4.96 15.06
CA PRO A 357 -2.63 4.25 14.25
C PRO A 357 -4.03 4.38 14.86
N TYR A 358 -5.04 4.65 14.04
CA TYR A 358 -6.36 5.08 14.52
C TYR A 358 -7.02 4.08 15.47
N ASN A 359 -6.80 2.79 15.21
CA ASN A 359 -7.18 1.64 16.02
C ASN A 359 -6.19 0.47 15.77
N GLU A 360 -6.45 -0.68 16.37
CA GLU A 360 -5.62 -1.89 16.26
C GLU A 360 -5.63 -2.57 14.88
N THR A 361 -6.55 -2.21 13.98
CA THR A 361 -6.60 -2.78 12.63
C THR A 361 -5.61 -2.10 11.68
N TYR A 362 -5.11 -0.92 12.04
CA TYR A 362 -4.07 -0.23 11.28
C TYR A 362 -2.69 -0.49 11.86
N VAL A 363 -1.73 -0.72 10.98
CA VAL A 363 -0.31 -0.92 11.30
C VAL A 363 0.53 -0.04 10.38
N TRP A 364 1.76 0.26 10.76
CA TRP A 364 2.70 0.94 9.86
C TRP A 364 3.17 0.00 8.75
N ASP A 365 3.61 0.58 7.64
CA ASP A 365 4.13 -0.14 6.49
C ASP A 365 5.41 -0.97 6.75
N ASP A 366 6.07 -0.72 7.90
CA ASP A 366 7.20 -1.48 8.45
C ASP A 366 6.77 -2.60 9.43
N GLY A 367 5.47 -2.77 9.64
CA GLY A 367 4.88 -3.78 10.54
C GLY A 367 4.80 -3.36 12.01
N SER A 368 5.29 -2.19 12.39
CA SER A 368 5.14 -1.68 13.76
C SER A 368 3.72 -1.19 14.06
N THR A 369 3.34 -1.14 15.34
CA THR A 369 2.00 -0.71 15.80
C THR A 369 2.03 0.49 16.74
N GLY A 370 3.21 0.92 17.17
CA GLY A 370 3.39 2.01 18.13
C GLY A 370 3.25 3.40 17.52
N PRO A 371 3.14 4.45 18.35
CA PRO A 371 3.10 5.84 17.86
C PRO A 371 4.43 6.27 17.22
N LYS A 372 4.36 7.21 16.27
CA LYS A 372 5.51 7.87 15.63
C LYS A 372 5.39 9.38 15.75
N ASP A 373 6.48 10.06 16.06
CA ASP A 373 6.52 11.52 16.05
C ASP A 373 6.80 12.05 14.65
N ILE A 374 6.01 13.02 14.22
CA ILE A 374 6.12 13.67 12.91
C ILE A 374 6.34 15.16 13.14
N SER A 375 7.40 15.71 12.54
CA SER A 375 7.76 17.12 12.65
C SER A 375 7.73 17.79 11.28
N PHE A 376 7.15 18.99 11.21
CA PHE A 376 7.03 19.78 9.98
C PHE A 376 7.11 21.28 10.30
N ASP A 377 7.62 22.06 9.35
CA ASP A 377 7.82 23.49 9.51
C ASP A 377 6.63 24.30 9.02
N VAL A 378 6.20 25.29 9.80
CA VAL A 378 5.07 26.17 9.50
C VAL A 378 5.52 27.62 9.52
N SER A 379 5.27 28.34 8.43
CA SER A 379 5.49 29.78 8.31
C SER A 379 4.29 30.53 8.88
N LEU A 380 4.53 31.42 9.84
CA LEU A 380 3.51 32.18 10.56
C LEU A 380 3.78 33.68 10.51
N LYS A 381 2.71 34.46 10.68
CA LYS A 381 2.78 35.86 11.06
C LYS A 381 2.60 35.97 12.57
N VAL A 382 3.67 36.28 13.30
CA VAL A 382 3.65 36.44 14.75
C VAL A 382 3.71 37.92 15.10
N SER A 383 2.74 38.38 15.91
CA SER A 383 2.65 39.76 16.41
C SER A 383 2.54 39.87 17.92
#